data_AF-A0A536EZQ5-F1
#
_entry.id   AF-A0A536EZQ5-F1
#
_cell.length_a   1.000
_cell.length_b   1.000
_cell.length_c   1.000
_cell.angle_alpha   90.00
_cell.angle_beta   90.00
_cell.angle_gamma   90.00
#
_symmetry.space_group_name_H-M   'P 1'
#
loop_
_entity.id
_entity.type
_entity.pdbx_description
1 polymer ?
#
loop_
_entity_poly.entity_id
_entity_poly.type
_entity_poly.pdbx_seq_one_letter_code
_entity_poly.pdbx_strand_id
1 'polypeptide(L)' 'MDGLPDGFADTLARVIEPAHRDAAAEIIEAATMLDDVGLRRFLRLFAARVRASSSPVRADELRSFLQQAAL' A
#
# COMPACT_ATOMS: atom_id res chain seq x y z
N MET A 1 -21.03 2.70 10.40
CA MET A 1 -19.57 2.89 10.22
C MET A 1 -18.95 1.55 10.48
N ASP A 2 -18.60 0.83 9.42
CA ASP A 2 -17.84 -0.41 9.57
C ASP A 2 -16.40 0.02 9.86
N GLY A 3 -15.98 -0.14 11.11
CA GLY A 3 -14.59 0.07 11.51
C GLY A 3 -13.67 -0.86 10.72
N LEU A 4 -12.39 -0.50 10.62
CA LEU A 4 -11.39 -1.42 10.08
C LEU A 4 -11.46 -2.74 10.86
N PRO A 5 -11.31 -3.91 10.20
CA PRO A 5 -11.31 -5.20 10.87
C PRO A 5 -10.27 -5.23 12.00
N ASP A 6 -10.58 -5.94 13.08
CA ASP A 6 -9.61 -6.18 14.14
C ASP A 6 -8.32 -6.81 13.55
N GLY A 7 -7.17 -6.29 13.96
CA GLY A 7 -5.88 -6.73 13.42
C GLY A 7 -5.60 -6.31 11.97
N PHE A 8 -6.35 -5.35 11.42
CA PHE A 8 -6.05 -4.77 10.10
C PHE A 8 -4.61 -4.25 10.01
N ALA A 9 -4.17 -3.48 11.03
CA ALA A 9 -2.82 -2.95 11.09
C ALA A 9 -1.76 -4.07 11.13
N ASP A 10 -1.99 -5.12 11.93
CA ASP A 10 -1.09 -6.28 12.00
C ASP A 10 -1.05 -7.06 10.69
N THR A 11 -2.20 -7.21 10.02
CA THR A 11 -2.30 -7.88 8.73
C THR A 11 -1.56 -7.08 7.66
N LEU A 12 -1.75 -5.77 7.62
CA LEU A 12 -1.03 -4.89 6.71
C LEU A 12 0.49 -4.93 6.95
N ALA A 13 0.91 -4.93 8.22
CA ALA A 13 2.31 -5.01 8.61
C ALA A 13 2.98 -6.37 8.32
N ARG A 14 2.20 -7.42 8.01
CA ARG A 14 2.70 -8.72 7.51
C ARG A 14 2.77 -8.78 5.98
N VAL A 15 1.89 -8.02 5.30
CA VAL A 15 1.89 -7.90 3.84
C VAL A 15 3.07 -7.05 3.37
N ILE A 16 3.50 -6.08 4.17
CA ILE A 16 4.67 -5.23 3.88
C ILE A 16 5.94 -5.91 4.40
N GLU A 17 7.03 -5.81 3.64
CA GLU A 17 8.37 -6.27 4.04
C GLU A 17 8.75 -5.68 5.42
N PRO A 18 8.96 -6.51 6.46
CA PRO A 18 9.21 -6.02 7.82
C PRO A 18 10.38 -5.04 7.94
N ALA A 19 11.45 -5.25 7.17
CA ALA A 19 12.61 -4.36 7.18
C ALA A 19 12.31 -2.96 6.62
N HIS A 20 11.20 -2.79 5.89
CA HIS A 20 10.87 -1.57 5.16
C HIS A 20 9.59 -0.89 5.69
N ARG A 21 9.15 -1.20 6.91
CA ARG A 21 7.89 -0.69 7.49
C ARG A 21 7.81 0.84 7.50
N ASP A 22 8.86 1.52 7.94
CA ASP A 22 8.87 2.98 8.04
C ASP A 22 8.77 3.63 6.65
N ALA A 23 9.59 3.17 5.71
CA ALA A 23 9.55 3.64 4.32
C ALA A 23 8.19 3.37 3.66
N ALA A 24 7.54 2.24 3.97
CA ALA A 24 6.22 1.93 3.47
C ALA A 24 5.14 2.85 4.06
N ALA A 25 5.23 3.18 5.35
CA ALA A 25 4.32 4.11 6.01
C ALA A 25 4.39 5.51 5.36
N GLU A 26 5.59 6.02 5.10
CA GLU A 26 5.80 7.31 4.40
C GLU A 26 5.17 7.31 3.00
N ILE A 27 5.30 6.20 2.24
CA ILE A 27 4.73 6.10 0.89
C ILE A 27 3.20 6.04 0.94
N ILE A 28 2.64 5.30 1.91
CA ILE A 28 1.19 5.22 2.10
C ILE A 28 0.64 6.59 2.49
N GLU A 29 1.31 7.31 3.38
CA GLU A 29 0.96 8.68 3.74
C GLU A 29 1.00 9.61 2.51
N ALA A 30 2.06 9.54 1.70
CA ALA A 30 2.15 10.29 0.45
C ALA A 30 1.01 9.93 -0.52
N ALA A 31 0.58 8.67 -0.59
CA ALA A 31 -0.54 8.26 -1.42
C ALA A 31 -1.88 8.88 -0.98
N THR A 32 -2.04 9.20 0.32
CA THR A 32 -3.25 9.90 0.82
C THR A 32 -3.36 11.34 0.35
N MET A 33 -2.26 11.92 -0.15
CA MET A 33 -2.22 13.27 -0.71
C MET A 33 -2.62 13.32 -2.20
N LEU A 34 -2.82 12.16 -2.83
CA LEU A 34 -3.36 12.09 -4.19
C LEU A 34 -4.84 12.49 -4.20
N ASP A 35 -5.34 12.84 -5.39
CA ASP A 35 -6.78 12.94 -5.61
C ASP A 35 -7.44 11.55 -5.52
N ASP A 36 -8.78 11.52 -5.42
CA ASP A 36 -9.53 10.27 -5.26
C ASP A 36 -9.25 9.26 -6.37
N VAL A 37 -9.00 9.74 -7.60
CA VAL A 37 -8.67 8.89 -8.75
C VAL A 37 -7.30 8.27 -8.58
N GLY A 38 -6.28 9.07 -8.24
CA GLY A 38 -4.92 8.61 -7.98
C GLY A 38 -4.87 7.64 -6.79
N LEU A 39 -5.49 7.98 -5.67
CA LEU A 39 -5.54 7.11 -4.50
C LEU A 39 -6.22 5.77 -4.83
N ARG A 40 -7.35 5.79 -5.56
CA ARG A 40 -8.03 4.56 -5.99
C ARG A 40 -7.15 3.72 -6.92
N ARG A 41 -6.36 4.35 -7.79
CA ARG A 41 -5.42 3.66 -8.68
C ARG A 41 -4.29 3.02 -7.90
N PHE A 42 -3.70 3.73 -6.94
CA PHE A 42 -2.68 3.20 -6.02
C PHE A 42 -3.18 1.95 -5.29
N LEU A 43 -4.36 2.02 -4.67
CA LEU A 43 -4.95 0.89 -3.93
C LEU A 43 -5.23 -0.32 -4.82
N ARG A 44 -5.63 -0.10 -6.09
CA ARG A 44 -5.83 -1.19 -7.06
C ARG A 44 -4.52 -1.89 -7.42
N LEU A 45 -3.44 -1.14 -7.65
CA LEU A 45 -2.12 -1.70 -7.93
C LEU A 45 -1.61 -2.52 -6.75
N PHE A 46 -1.72 -1.98 -5.54
CA PHE A 46 -1.36 -2.69 -4.32
C PHE A 46 -2.18 -3.99 -4.15
N ALA A 47 -3.50 -3.92 -4.26
CA ALA A 47 -4.36 -5.11 -4.14
C ALA A 47 -4.06 -6.18 -5.20
N ALA A 48 -3.77 -5.77 -6.44
CA ALA A 48 -3.37 -6.68 -7.50
C ALA A 48 -2.05 -7.38 -7.15
N ARG A 49 -1.06 -6.64 -6.63
CA ARG A 49 0.23 -7.20 -6.22
C ARG A 49 0.11 -8.20 -5.07
N VAL A 50 -0.73 -7.93 -4.07
CA VAL A 50 -0.99 -8.84 -2.95
C VAL A 50 -1.65 -10.13 -3.42
N ARG A 51 -2.53 -10.07 -4.42
CA ARG A 51 -3.17 -11.27 -5.00
C ARG A 51 -2.22 -12.08 -5.87
N ALA A 52 -1.27 -11.44 -6.54
CA ALA A 52 -0.38 -12.08 -7.49
C ALA A 52 0.79 -12.84 -6.84
N SER A 53 1.15 -12.51 -5.60
CA SER A 53 2.29 -13.15 -4.91
C SER A 53 2.14 -13.10 -3.40
N SER A 54 2.50 -14.20 -2.75
CA SER A 54 2.55 -14.34 -1.29
C SER A 54 3.79 -13.71 -0.65
N SER A 55 4.75 -13.22 -1.46
CA SER A 55 5.92 -12.52 -0.95
C SER A 55 5.53 -11.12 -0.47
N PRO A 56 6.14 -10.64 0.65
CA PRO A 56 5.91 -9.30 1.16
C PRO A 56 6.15 -8.23 0.08
N VAL A 57 5.34 -7.18 0.12
CA VAL A 57 5.46 -6.01 -0.76
C VAL A 57 6.61 -5.14 -0.26
N ARG A 58 7.54 -4.83 -1.17
CA ARG A 58 8.71 -4.00 -0.86
C ARG A 58 8.40 -2.51 -1.06
N ALA A 59 9.16 -1.67 -0.34
CA ALA A 59 9.06 -0.21 -0.49
C ALA A 59 9.23 0.26 -1.95
N ASP A 60 10.12 -0.34 -2.73
CA ASP A 60 10.31 0.06 -4.14
C ASP A 60 9.10 -0.26 -5.02
N GLU A 61 8.37 -1.33 -4.70
CA GLU A 61 7.10 -1.66 -5.36
C GLU A 61 6.04 -0.60 -5.02
N LEU A 62 5.94 -0.21 -3.74
CA LEU A 62 5.03 0.86 -3.31
C LEU A 62 5.35 2.20 -3.97
N ARG A 63 6.64 2.57 -4.10
CA ARG A 63 7.05 3.78 -4.83
C ARG A 63 6.64 3.72 -6.29
N SER A 64 6.82 2.58 -6.95
CA SER A 64 6.37 2.38 -8.33
C SER A 64 4.85 2.53 -8.47
N PHE A 65 4.07 2.00 -7.52
CA PHE A 65 2.62 2.18 -7.52
C PHE A 65 2.23 3.64 -7.35
N LEU A 66 2.89 4.37 -6.45
CA LEU A 66 2.65 5.79 -6.22
C LEU A 66 2.93 6.62 -7.49
N GLN A 67 4.07 6.36 -8.15
CA GLN A 67 4.42 7.02 -9.40
C GLN A 67 3.40 6.75 -10.52
N GLN A 68 2.94 5.50 -10.66
CA GLN A 68 1.94 5.13 -11.66
C GLN A 68 0.55 5.71 -11.34
N ALA A 69 0.24 5.92 -10.06
CA ALA A 69 -1.02 6.48 -9.61
C ALA A 69 -1.12 7.99 -9.84
N ALA A 70 0.02 8.69 -9.85
CA ALA A 70 0.12 10.13 -10.10
C ALA A 70 0.13 10.52 -11.59
N LEU A 71 0.05 9.54 -12.50
CA LEU A 71 -0.07 9.72 -13.96
C LEU A 71 -1.54 9.76 -14.40
#